data_AF-A0A7X0U5H8-F1
#
_entry.id   AF-A0A7X0U5H8-F1
#
_cell.length_a   1.000
_cell.length_b   1.000
_cell.length_c   1.000
_cell.angle_alpha   90.00
_cell.angle_beta   90.00
_cell.angle_gamma   90.00
#
_symmetry.space_group_name_H-M   'P 1'
#
loop_
_entity.id
_entity.type
_entity.pdbx_description
1 polymer ?
#
loop_
_entity_poly.entity_id
_entity_poly.type
_entity_poly.pdbx_seq_one_letter_code
_entity_poly.pdbx_strand_id
1 'polypeptide(L)'
;MSEEREMETGRCFVCKREFTYDPREVITFLIDPETGVPPGFSVLGTMRPAKPEAVARSTDEPLCPDCLDMAERYTDQLNAPPPRWESWPPNGN
;
A
#
# COMPACT_ATOMS: atom_id res chain seq x y z
N MET A 1 8.01 -5.59 32.99
CA MET A 1 8.22 -4.18 32.61
C MET A 1 7.23 -3.92 31.50
N SER A 2 6.27 -3.03 31.71
CA SER A 2 5.32 -2.65 30.65
C SER A 2 6.09 -1.79 29.67
N GLU A 3 6.35 -2.31 28.47
CA GLU A 3 6.85 -1.49 27.37
C GLU A 3 5.73 -0.48 27.06
N GLU A 4 5.92 0.75 27.52
CA GLU A 4 5.05 1.86 27.18
C GLU A 4 5.17 2.04 25.67
N ARG A 5 4.13 1.65 24.93
CA ARG A 5 4.08 1.81 23.48
C ARG A 5 4.00 3.30 23.20
N GLU A 6 5.11 3.90 22.79
CA GLU A 6 5.17 5.29 22.33
C GLU A 6 4.40 5.38 21.01
N MET A 7 3.11 5.72 21.14
CA MET A 7 2.24 5.96 20.00
C MET A 7 2.60 7.29 19.34
N GLU A 8 2.71 7.30 18.02
CA GLU A 8 2.92 8.51 17.21
C GLU A 8 1.63 8.87 16.48
N THR A 9 1.41 10.17 16.23
CA THR A 9 0.33 10.63 15.36
C THR A 9 0.92 11.13 14.05
N GLY A 10 0.48 10.54 12.94
CA GLY A 10 0.90 10.92 11.60
C GLY A 10 -0.27 10.92 10.62
N ARG A 11 0.04 11.14 9.34
CA ARG A 11 -0.96 11.30 8.29
C ARG A 11 -0.85 10.16 7.28
N CYS A 12 -1.96 9.48 7.00
CA CYS A 12 -1.99 8.39 6.04
C CYS A 12 -1.56 8.88 4.65
N PHE A 13 -0.60 8.18 4.04
CA PHE A 13 -0.12 8.52 2.69
C PHE A 13 -1.24 8.54 1.64
N VAL A 14 -2.20 7.62 1.73
CA VAL A 14 -3.25 7.45 0.70
C VAL A 14 -4.43 8.39 0.94
N CYS A 15 -5.15 8.23 2.06
CA CYS A 15 -6.37 8.99 2.32
C CYS A 15 -6.12 10.35 2.98
N LYS A 16 -4.87 10.65 3.36
CA LYS A 16 -4.46 11.91 3.99
C LYS A 16 -5.18 12.24 5.31
N ARG A 17 -5.81 11.26 5.97
CA ARG A 17 -6.35 11.40 7.33
C ARG A 17 -5.27 11.24 8.37
N GLU A 18 -5.39 11.97 9.47
CA GLU A 18 -4.54 11.76 10.65
C GLU A 18 -4.98 10.50 11.40
N PHE A 19 -4.00 9.76 11.92
CA PHE A 19 -4.24 8.58 12.75
C PHE A 19 -3.05 8.36 13.68
N THR A 20 -3.33 7.69 14.79
CA THR A 20 -2.33 7.34 15.79
C THR A 20 -1.90 5.88 15.58
N TYR A 21 -0.61 5.61 15.61
CA TYR A 21 -0.03 4.29 15.33
C TYR A 21 1.21 4.02 16.19
N ASP A 22 1.56 2.74 16.33
CA ASP A 22 2.86 2.34 16.86
C ASP A 22 3.88 2.39 15.72
N PRO A 23 4.94 3.21 15.79
CA PRO A 23 5.94 3.35 14.72
C PRO A 23 6.70 2.04 14.44
N ARG A 24 6.65 1.06 15.36
CA ARG A 24 7.27 -0.27 15.17
C ARG A 24 6.39 -1.26 14.42
N GLU A 25 5.08 -1.03 14.39
CA GLU A 25 4.10 -1.95 13.79
C GLU A 25 3.44 -1.39 12.52
N VAL A 26 3.48 -0.06 12.32
CA VAL A 26 2.86 0.59 11.16
C VAL A 26 3.55 0.20 9.86
N ILE A 27 2.76 -0.06 8.82
CA ILE A 27 3.28 -0.23 7.47
C ILE A 27 3.55 1.15 6.88
N THR A 28 4.76 1.35 6.37
CA THR A 28 5.18 2.56 5.67
C THR A 28 5.45 2.29 4.20
N PHE A 29 5.34 3.33 3.39
CA PHE A 29 5.85 3.34 2.03
C PHE A 29 6.98 4.35 1.92
N LEU A 30 8.05 3.97 1.23
CA LEU A 30 9.11 4.90 0.87
C LEU A 30 8.61 5.79 -0.29
N ILE A 31 8.40 7.07 -0.03
CA ILE A 31 7.83 8.04 -0.97
C ILE A 31 8.83 9.14 -1.27
N ASP A 32 9.00 9.43 -2.57
CA ASP A 32 9.76 10.59 -3.01
C ASP A 32 8.89 11.86 -2.85
N PRO A 33 9.26 12.82 -1.97
CA PRO A 33 8.46 14.02 -1.72
C PRO A 33 8.36 14.94 -2.95
N GLU A 34 9.29 14.85 -3.91
CA GLU A 34 9.24 15.64 -5.15
C GLU A 34 8.13 15.15 -6.08
N THR A 35 7.95 13.83 -6.18
CA THR A 35 7.02 13.22 -7.14
C THR A 35 5.73 12.72 -6.50
N GLY A 36 5.72 12.55 -5.18
CA GLY A 36 4.59 12.03 -4.41
C GLY A 36 4.32 10.54 -4.64
N VAL A 37 5.28 9.80 -5.21
CA VAL A 37 5.16 8.36 -5.50
C VAL A 37 6.41 7.62 -5.05
N PRO A 38 6.36 6.28 -4.91
CA PRO A 38 7.55 5.51 -4.58
C PRO A 38 8.65 5.65 -5.64
N PRO A 39 9.94 5.60 -5.25
CA PRO A 39 11.04 5.52 -6.20
C PRO A 39 10.84 4.37 -7.20
N GLY A 40 11.04 4.68 -8.48
CA GLY A 40 10.84 3.71 -9.56
C GLY A 40 9.39 3.56 -10.00
N PHE A 41 8.45 4.31 -9.42
CA PHE A 41 7.11 4.48 -9.96
C PHE A 41 6.97 5.79 -10.71
N SER A 42 6.04 5.78 -11.65
CA SER A 42 5.53 6.99 -12.28
C SER A 42 4.22 7.44 -11.67
N VAL A 43 3.88 8.72 -11.87
CA VAL A 43 2.54 9.24 -11.58
C VAL A 43 1.44 8.49 -12.36
N LEU A 44 1.79 7.87 -13.50
CA LEU A 44 0.87 7.03 -14.27
C LEU A 44 0.84 5.57 -13.81
N GLY A 45 1.49 5.23 -12.69
CA GLY A 45 1.55 3.86 -12.14
C GLY A 45 2.45 2.90 -12.93
N THR A 46 3.27 3.41 -13.85
CA THR A 46 4.23 2.60 -14.61
C THR A 46 5.58 2.50 -13.92
N MET A 47 6.25 1.36 -14.06
CA MET A 47 7.60 1.17 -13.54
C MET A 47 8.64 1.95 -14.36
N ARG A 48 9.62 2.50 -13.65
CA ARG A 48 10.75 3.25 -14.18
C ARG A 48 12.01 2.89 -13.39
N PRO A 49 13.22 3.00 -13.96
CA PRO A 49 14.44 2.92 -13.16
C PRO A 49 14.41 3.96 -12.03
N ALA A 50 14.59 3.51 -10.79
CA ALA A 50 14.71 4.41 -9.65
C ALA A 50 16.04 5.17 -9.74
N LYS A 51 15.97 6.49 -9.79
CA LYS A 51 17.17 7.34 -9.75
C LYS A 51 17.76 7.30 -8.33
N PRO A 52 19.10 7.19 -8.16
CA PRO A 52 19.72 7.20 -6.83
C PRO A 52 19.32 8.40 -5.98
N GLU A 53 19.19 9.57 -6.61
CA GLU A 53 18.80 10.80 -5.94
C GLU A 53 17.34 10.78 -5.47
N ALA A 54 16.48 10.01 -6.14
CA ALA A 54 15.07 9.83 -5.74
C ALA A 54 14.97 8.93 -4.53
N VAL A 55 15.73 7.83 -4.50
CA VAL A 55 15.81 6.95 -3.33
C VAL A 55 16.37 7.71 -2.12
N ALA A 56 17.45 8.47 -2.30
CA ALA A 56 18.14 9.16 -1.21
C ALA A 56 17.30 10.25 -0.50
N ARG A 57 16.35 10.88 -1.20
CA ARG A 57 15.47 11.91 -0.64
C ARG A 57 14.10 11.40 -0.18
N SER A 58 13.81 10.13 -0.46
CA SER A 58 12.52 9.57 -0.09
C SER A 58 12.41 9.37 1.41
N THR A 59 11.18 9.45 1.91
CA THR A 59 10.88 9.26 3.33
C THR A 59 9.81 8.18 3.49
N ASP A 60 9.84 7.50 4.64
CA ASP A 60 8.80 6.58 5.04
C ASP A 60 7.52 7.35 5.41
N GLU A 61 6.44 7.06 4.69
CA GLU A 61 5.11 7.64 4.92
C GLU A 61 4.16 6.56 5.43
N PRO A 62 3.45 6.79 6.55
CA PRO A 62 2.64 5.76 7.20
C PRO A 62 1.32 5.50 6.47
N LEU A 63 0.85 4.25 6.50
CA LEU A 63 -0.43 3.83 5.93
C LEU A 63 -1.43 3.52 7.04
N CYS A 64 -2.65 4.08 6.96
CA CYS A 64 -3.68 3.75 7.94
C CYS A 64 -4.27 2.35 7.69
N PRO A 65 -4.73 1.64 8.74
CA PRO A 65 -5.29 0.30 8.63
C PRO A 65 -6.40 0.19 7.58
N ASP A 66 -7.31 1.16 7.51
CA ASP A 66 -8.40 1.15 6.51
C ASP A 66 -7.88 1.12 5.06
N CYS A 67 -6.79 1.83 4.77
CA CYS A 67 -6.19 1.84 3.44
C CYS A 67 -5.38 0.57 3.17
N LEU A 68 -4.81 -0.04 4.21
CA LEU A 68 -4.16 -1.35 4.12
C LEU A 68 -5.19 -2.43 3.77
N ASP A 69 -6.27 -2.54 4.55
CA ASP A 69 -7.37 -3.47 4.31
C ASP A 69 -7.95 -3.34 2.89
N MET A 70 -8.09 -2.10 2.43
CA MET A 70 -8.55 -1.83 1.07
C MET A 70 -7.55 -2.37 0.03
N ALA A 71 -6.26 -2.13 0.20
CA ALA A 71 -5.22 -2.60 -0.71
C ALA A 71 -5.14 -4.14 -0.77
N GLU A 72 -5.29 -4.81 0.37
CA GLU A 72 -5.36 -6.27 0.47
C GLU A 72 -6.56 -6.81 -0.31
N ARG A 73 -7.75 -6.24 -0.11
CA ARG A 73 -8.96 -6.64 -0.85
C ARG A 73 -8.82 -6.45 -2.36
N TYR A 74 -8.18 -5.38 -2.81
CA TYR A 74 -7.89 -5.18 -4.24
C TYR A 74 -6.92 -6.24 -4.77
N THR A 75 -5.91 -6.59 -3.99
CA THR A 75 -4.92 -7.60 -4.35
C THR A 75 -5.57 -8.98 -4.47
N ASP A 76 -6.49 -9.33 -3.56
CA ASP A 76 -7.26 -10.57 -3.62
C ASP A 76 -8.16 -10.65 -4.85
N GLN A 77 -8.77 -9.53 -5.26
CA GLN A 77 -9.60 -9.50 -6.47
C GLN A 77 -8.76 -9.64 -7.75
N LEU A 78 -7.59 -9.02 -7.80
CA LEU A 78 -6.69 -9.11 -8.97
C LEU A 78 -6.02 -10.48 -9.09
N ASN A 79 -5.74 -11.13 -7.96
CA ASN A 79 -5.14 -12.47 -7.91
C ASN A 79 -6.19 -13.58 -7.73
N ALA A 80 -7.48 -13.27 -7.90
CA ALA A 80 -8.53 -14.27 -7.80
C ALA A 80 -8.26 -15.40 -8.80
N PRO A 81 -8.36 -16.68 -8.37
CA PRO A 81 -8.15 -17.80 -9.27
C PRO A 81 -9.12 -17.68 -10.45
N PRO A 82 -8.68 -18.01 -11.67
CA PRO A 82 -9.54 -17.96 -12.84
C PRO A 82 -10.80 -18.81 -12.57
N PRO A 83 -11.99 -18.37 -13.04
CA PRO A 83 -13.21 -19.10 -12.82
C PRO A 83 -13.04 -20.55 -13.32
N ARG A 84 -13.35 -21.52 -12.47
CA ARG A 84 -13.37 -22.93 -12.86
C ARG A 84 -14.54 -23.12 -13.82
N TRP A 85 -14.22 -23.22 -15.10
CA TRP A 85 -15.14 -23.39 -16.24
C TRP A 85 -15.71 -24.82 -16.34
N GLU A 86 -15.49 -25.67 -15.33
CA GLU A 86 -15.89 -27.09 -15.28
C GLU A 86 -17.42 -27.32 -15.34
N SER A 87 -18.23 -26.25 -15.37
CA SER A 87 -19.68 -26.31 -15.50
C SER A 87 -20.25 -25.40 -16.61
N TRP A 88 -19.44 -25.02 -17.60
CA TRP A 88 -19.89 -24.23 -18.77
C TRP A 88 -19.77 -25.02 -20.10
N PRO A 89 -20.81 -25.09 -20.93
CA PRO A 89 -22.14 -24.50 -20.74
C PRO A 89 -22.97 -25.26 -19.68
N PRO A 90 -23.98 -24.61 -19.08
CA PRO A 90 -24.96 -25.31 -18.26
C PRO A 90 -25.64 -26.36 -19.15
N ASN A 91 -25.55 -27.62 -18.76
CA ASN A 91 -26.35 -28.68 -19.38
C ASN A 91 -27.82 -28.39 -19.10
N GLY A 92 -28.47 -27.70 -20.04
CA GLY A 92 -29.92 -27.67 -20.13
C GLY A 92 -30.39 -29.02 -20.63
N ASN A 93 -31.08 -29.75 -19.77
CA ASN A 93 -31.91 -30.89 -20.14
C ASN A 93 -33.37 -30.52 -19.83
#